data_AF-K1W8I8-F1
#
_entry.id   AF-K1W8I8-F1
#
_cell.length_a   1.000
_cell.length_b   1.000
_cell.length_c   1.000
_cell.angle_alpha   90.00
_cell.angle_beta   90.00
_cell.angle_gamma   90.00
#
_symmetry.space_group_name_H-M   'P 1'
#
loop_
_entity.id
_entity.type
_entity.pdbx_description
1 polymer ?
#
loop_
_entity_poly.entity_id
_entity_poly.type
_entity_poly.pdbx_seq_one_letter_code
_entity_poly.pdbx_strand_id
1 'polypeptide(L)'
;MRFNNSLLLLASFGTAIAFRRSCRPDNTNAVTGAGFYTMAEGDTWLNIAADFCTTLPELQRMNPSNPSKPGDIFRLACKSRKRDCARVPGYEAGYYTIAEGDELSLIAQDFCTDANVLVGGNIGVDLTKPLVPGTTIYVPCNWN
;
A
#
# COMPACT_ATOMS: atom_id res chain seq x y z
N MET A 1 -9.34 -22.15 47.83
CA MET A 1 -8.13 -21.34 47.54
C MET A 1 -7.37 -22.09 46.46
N ARG A 2 -7.03 -21.61 45.27
CA ARG A 2 -7.04 -20.28 44.64
C ARG A 2 -7.32 -20.48 43.15
N PHE A 3 -8.12 -19.59 42.56
CA PHE A 3 -8.22 -19.45 41.11
C PHE A 3 -6.97 -18.71 40.63
N ASN A 4 -6.22 -19.29 39.70
CA ASN A 4 -5.26 -18.51 38.90
C ASN A 4 -5.80 -18.44 37.47
N ASN A 5 -6.55 -17.36 37.28
CA ASN A 5 -7.12 -16.91 36.04
C ASN A 5 -6.03 -16.10 35.31
N SER A 6 -5.29 -16.74 34.41
CA SER A 6 -4.42 -16.02 33.47
C SER A 6 -5.28 -15.54 32.30
N LEU A 7 -6.05 -14.48 32.56
CA LEU A 7 -6.62 -13.59 31.56
C LEU A 7 -5.46 -12.96 30.77
N LEU A 8 -5.00 -13.64 29.72
CA LEU A 8 -4.30 -12.96 28.63
C LEU A 8 -5.38 -12.22 27.85
N LEU A 9 -5.51 -10.92 28.12
CA LEU A 9 -6.30 -10.01 27.30
C LEU A 9 -5.78 -10.10 25.86
N LEU A 10 -6.55 -10.75 25.00
CA LEU A 10 -6.54 -10.51 23.57
C LEU A 10 -6.99 -9.06 23.37
N ALA A 11 -6.04 -8.13 23.33
CA ALA A 11 -6.28 -6.83 22.74
C ALA A 11 -6.40 -7.04 21.23
N SER A 12 -7.58 -7.50 20.81
CA SER A 12 -8.03 -7.47 19.43
C SER A 12 -8.24 -6.00 19.07
N PHE A 13 -7.15 -5.26 18.87
CA PHE A 13 -7.22 -4.07 18.05
C PHE A 13 -7.64 -4.57 16.69
N GLY A 14 -8.89 -4.30 16.30
CA GLY A 14 -9.34 -4.50 14.93
C GLY A 14 -8.54 -3.57 14.04
N THR A 15 -7.32 -3.99 13.68
CA THR A 15 -6.57 -3.35 12.62
C THR A 15 -7.35 -3.66 11.35
N ALA A 16 -8.04 -2.66 10.82
CA ALA A 16 -8.54 -2.75 9.46
C ALA A 16 -7.29 -2.86 8.57
N ILE A 17 -7.01 -4.08 8.11
CA ILE A 17 -6.00 -4.30 7.08
C ILE A 17 -6.62 -3.71 5.82
N ALA A 18 -6.11 -2.56 5.37
CA ALA A 18 -6.50 -1.99 4.09
C ALA A 18 -5.98 -2.91 3.00
N PHE A 19 -6.87 -3.67 2.35
CA PHE A 19 -6.49 -4.59 1.29
C PHE A 19 -6.35 -3.79 0.01
N ARG A 20 -5.15 -3.77 -0.55
CA ARG A 20 -4.87 -2.95 -1.73
C ARG A 20 -5.65 -3.45 -2.96
N ARG A 21 -6.09 -2.52 -3.81
CA ARG A 21 -6.57 -2.84 -5.16
C ARG A 21 -5.50 -3.62 -5.93
N SER A 22 -5.93 -4.66 -6.64
CA SER A 22 -5.08 -5.45 -7.53
C SER A 22 -5.36 -5.09 -8.98
N CYS A 23 -4.36 -5.26 -9.85
CA CYS A 23 -4.49 -5.03 -11.29
C CYS A 23 -4.09 -6.28 -12.05
N ARG A 24 -4.58 -6.38 -13.29
CA ARG A 24 -4.19 -7.41 -14.26
C ARG A 24 -3.08 -6.86 -15.16
N PRO A 25 -1.86 -7.41 -15.13
CA PRO A 25 -0.78 -6.95 -16.02
C PRO A 25 -1.15 -7.09 -17.50
N ASP A 26 -0.71 -6.11 -18.30
CA ASP A 26 -0.80 -6.20 -19.76
C ASP A 26 0.41 -6.97 -20.30
N ASN A 27 0.24 -8.27 -20.50
CA ASN A 27 1.30 -9.15 -20.99
C ASN A 27 1.58 -8.98 -22.50
N THR A 28 0.80 -8.19 -23.22
CA THR A 28 1.01 -7.99 -24.66
C THR A 28 2.18 -7.04 -24.96
N ASN A 29 2.52 -6.16 -24.01
CA ASN A 29 3.63 -5.22 -24.09
C ASN A 29 4.30 -5.03 -22.71
N ALA A 30 4.98 -6.08 -22.26
CA ALA A 30 5.69 -6.14 -20.96
C ALA A 30 6.67 -4.98 -20.71
N VAL A 31 7.11 -4.30 -21.77
CA VAL A 31 8.02 -3.13 -21.73
C VAL A 31 7.44 -1.94 -20.96
N THR A 32 6.10 -1.81 -20.88
CA THR A 32 5.47 -0.60 -20.32
C THR A 32 5.17 -0.66 -18.82
N GLY A 33 5.20 -1.84 -18.18
CA GLY A 33 4.77 -2.00 -16.79
C GLY A 33 3.31 -1.61 -16.54
N ALA A 34 2.49 -1.56 -17.59
CA ALA A 34 1.08 -1.19 -17.53
C ALA A 34 0.18 -2.42 -17.32
N GLY A 35 -1.06 -2.16 -16.95
CA GLY A 35 -2.10 -3.17 -16.85
C GLY A 35 -3.46 -2.53 -16.71
N PHE A 36 -4.40 -3.35 -16.25
CA PHE A 36 -5.82 -3.03 -16.22
C PHE A 36 -6.38 -3.19 -14.81
N TYR A 37 -7.23 -2.26 -14.42
CA TYR A 37 -8.05 -2.33 -13.22
C TYR A 37 -9.51 -2.16 -13.61
N THR A 38 -10.40 -2.94 -12.99
CA THR A 38 -11.84 -2.83 -13.20
C THR A 38 -12.44 -2.07 -12.03
N MET A 39 -13.09 -0.94 -12.33
CA MET A 39 -13.67 -0.05 -11.33
C MET A 39 -14.72 -0.78 -10.49
N ALA A 40 -14.57 -0.71 -9.18
CA ALA A 40 -15.51 -1.24 -8.20
C ALA A 40 -16.54 -0.18 -7.78
N GLU A 41 -17.58 -0.60 -7.08
CA GLU A 41 -18.53 0.33 -6.46
C GLU A 41 -17.84 1.17 -5.38
N GLY A 42 -18.08 2.48 -5.38
CA GLY A 42 -17.45 3.42 -4.44
C GLY A 42 -16.05 3.92 -4.84
N ASP A 43 -15.52 3.46 -5.97
CA ASP A 43 -14.27 3.99 -6.51
C ASP A 43 -14.39 5.45 -6.96
N THR A 44 -13.29 6.18 -6.79
CA THR A 44 -13.10 7.51 -7.35
C THR A 44 -11.78 7.53 -8.11
N TRP A 45 -11.63 8.41 -9.08
CA TRP A 45 -10.35 8.55 -9.77
C TRP A 45 -9.18 8.84 -8.82
N LEU A 46 -9.44 9.57 -7.73
CA LEU A 46 -8.45 9.93 -6.73
C LEU A 46 -8.01 8.71 -5.91
N ASN A 47 -8.93 7.87 -5.41
CA ASN A 47 -8.55 6.69 -4.65
C ASN A 47 -7.89 5.62 -5.54
N ILE A 48 -8.33 5.45 -6.78
CA ILE A 48 -7.64 4.58 -7.76
C ILE A 48 -6.21 5.08 -7.98
N ALA A 49 -6.03 6.38 -8.21
CA ALA A 49 -4.69 6.93 -8.43
C ALA A 49 -3.77 6.69 -7.22
N ALA A 50 -4.27 6.95 -6.01
CA ALA A 50 -3.53 6.74 -4.77
C ALA A 50 -3.11 5.27 -4.58
N ASP A 51 -4.04 4.34 -4.76
CA ASP A 51 -3.79 2.90 -4.61
C ASP A 51 -2.71 2.36 -5.57
N PHE A 52 -2.69 2.90 -6.79
CA PHE A 52 -1.77 2.50 -7.83
C PHE A 52 -0.46 3.32 -7.88
N CYS A 53 -0.20 4.18 -6.88
CA CYS A 53 0.96 5.07 -6.82
C CYS A 53 1.10 5.94 -8.08
N THR A 54 -0.01 6.46 -8.59
CA THR A 54 -0.03 7.39 -9.72
C THR A 54 -0.72 8.68 -9.33
N THR A 55 -0.69 9.67 -10.21
CA THR A 55 -1.39 10.94 -10.01
C THR A 55 -2.69 10.95 -10.81
N LEU A 56 -3.66 11.75 -10.38
CA LEU A 56 -4.90 11.94 -11.13
C LEU A 56 -4.64 12.37 -12.60
N PRO A 57 -3.78 13.38 -12.88
CA PRO A 57 -3.50 13.77 -14.26
C PRO A 57 -2.89 12.65 -15.11
N GLU A 58 -1.98 11.86 -14.53
CA GLU A 58 -1.36 10.73 -15.24
C GLU A 58 -2.38 9.62 -15.52
N LEU A 59 -3.22 9.28 -14.53
CA LEU A 59 -4.31 8.32 -14.73
C LEU A 59 -5.28 8.79 -15.82
N GLN A 60 -5.62 10.08 -15.86
CA GLN A 60 -6.48 10.68 -16.91
C GLN A 60 -5.84 10.62 -18.28
N ARG A 61 -4.54 10.93 -18.37
CA ARG A 61 -3.77 10.82 -19.61
C ARG A 61 -3.76 9.40 -20.16
N MET A 62 -3.69 8.39 -19.30
CA MET A 62 -3.77 6.98 -19.70
C MET A 62 -5.19 6.52 -20.09
N ASN A 63 -6.22 7.26 -19.70
CA ASN A 63 -7.64 6.87 -19.86
C ASN A 63 -8.48 8.01 -20.49
N PRO A 64 -8.19 8.38 -21.75
CA PRO A 64 -8.87 9.50 -22.41
C PRO A 64 -10.37 9.28 -22.65
N SER A 65 -10.85 8.03 -22.58
CA SER A 65 -12.28 7.69 -22.65
C SER A 65 -13.07 8.09 -21.39
N ASN A 66 -12.39 8.54 -20.33
CA ASN A 66 -12.99 8.98 -19.08
C ASN A 66 -13.98 7.96 -18.45
N PRO A 67 -13.55 6.72 -18.13
CA PRO A 67 -14.37 5.73 -17.44
C PRO A 67 -14.86 6.25 -16.08
N SER A 68 -16.11 5.94 -15.72
CA SER A 68 -16.77 6.54 -14.54
C SER A 68 -17.82 5.65 -13.86
N LYS A 69 -18.07 4.44 -14.36
CA LYS A 69 -19.06 3.51 -13.80
C LYS A 69 -18.39 2.24 -13.29
N PRO A 70 -18.94 1.61 -12.23
CA PRO A 70 -18.52 0.27 -11.84
C PRO A 70 -18.55 -0.70 -13.03
N GLY A 71 -17.50 -1.50 -13.17
CA GLY A 71 -17.27 -2.38 -14.33
C GLY A 71 -16.46 -1.74 -15.47
N ASP A 72 -16.31 -0.42 -15.50
CA ASP A 72 -15.42 0.24 -16.47
C ASP A 72 -13.95 -0.16 -16.22
N ILE A 73 -13.15 -0.16 -17.29
CA ILE A 73 -11.74 -0.57 -17.25
C ILE A 73 -10.83 0.65 -17.31
N PHE A 74 -9.93 0.75 -16.34
CA PHE A 74 -8.80 1.67 -16.33
C PHE A 74 -7.54 0.99 -16.84
N ARG A 75 -6.80 1.67 -17.69
CA ARG A 75 -5.39 1.39 -17.99
C ARG A 75 -4.50 2.20 -17.05
N LEU A 76 -3.59 1.55 -16.34
CA LEU A 76 -2.72 2.20 -15.35
C LEU A 76 -1.38 1.47 -15.19
N ALA A 77 -0.45 2.05 -14.43
CA ALA A 77 0.78 1.37 -14.04
C ALA A 77 0.45 0.19 -13.12
N CYS A 78 0.72 -1.02 -13.58
CA CYS A 78 0.35 -2.25 -12.88
C CYS A 78 1.59 -2.93 -12.33
N LYS A 79 1.79 -2.79 -11.03
CA LYS A 79 2.89 -3.42 -10.30
C LYS A 79 2.31 -4.32 -9.21
N SER A 80 2.84 -5.55 -9.13
CA SER A 80 2.55 -6.41 -7.97
C SER A 80 3.21 -5.80 -6.74
N ARG A 81 2.39 -5.52 -5.73
CA ARG A 81 2.81 -5.01 -4.42
C ARG A 81 2.39 -6.04 -3.40
N LYS A 82 3.30 -6.41 -2.50
CA LYS A 82 3.10 -7.51 -1.54
C LYS A 82 3.02 -7.04 -0.09
N ARG A 83 3.27 -5.75 0.15
CA ARG A 83 3.32 -5.15 1.48
C ARG A 83 2.05 -4.34 1.72
N ASP A 84 1.41 -4.66 2.83
CA ASP A 84 0.28 -3.92 3.38
C ASP A 84 0.72 -3.21 4.65
N CYS A 85 -0.02 -2.17 5.04
CA CYS A 85 0.21 -1.50 6.30
C CYS A 85 -0.91 -1.75 7.30
N ALA A 86 -0.53 -1.75 8.58
CA ALA A 86 -1.45 -1.58 9.69
C ALA A 86 -1.82 -0.09 9.79
N ARG A 87 -2.88 0.30 9.08
CA ARG A 87 -3.32 1.69 8.97
C ARG A 87 -3.81 2.23 10.32
N VAL A 88 -3.41 3.47 10.65
CA VAL A 88 -3.95 4.18 11.81
C VAL A 88 -5.31 4.77 11.43
N PRO A 89 -6.40 4.47 12.16
CA PRO A 89 -7.72 5.03 11.88
C PRO A 89 -7.71 6.57 11.84
N GLY A 90 -8.25 7.15 10.77
CA GLY A 90 -8.31 8.61 10.58
C GLY A 90 -7.06 9.25 9.98
N TYR A 91 -6.03 8.45 9.63
CA TYR A 91 -4.79 8.94 9.04
C TYR A 91 -4.47 8.21 7.72
N GLU A 92 -3.78 8.89 6.81
CA GLU A 92 -3.23 8.30 5.58
C GLU A 92 -1.86 7.66 5.81
N ALA A 93 -1.70 7.01 6.97
CA ALA A 93 -0.44 6.43 7.39
C ALA A 93 -0.66 5.30 8.40
N GLY A 94 0.38 4.52 8.62
CA GLY A 94 0.31 3.29 9.37
C GLY A 94 1.68 2.72 9.67
N TYR A 95 1.68 1.45 10.03
CA TYR A 95 2.89 0.72 10.38
C TYR A 95 3.10 -0.47 9.46
N TYR A 96 4.36 -0.75 9.18
CA TYR A 96 4.80 -1.95 8.48
C TYR A 96 5.90 -2.62 9.29
N THR A 97 5.83 -3.93 9.43
CA THR A 97 6.88 -4.73 10.06
C THR A 97 7.77 -5.31 8.97
N ILE A 98 9.06 -4.96 9.02
CA ILE A 98 10.06 -5.41 8.06
C ILE A 98 10.14 -6.93 8.06
N ALA A 99 10.00 -7.53 6.88
CA ALA A 99 10.11 -8.96 6.68
C ALA A 99 11.53 -9.36 6.27
N GLU A 100 11.85 -10.64 6.38
CA GLU A 100 13.11 -11.18 5.89
C GLU A 100 13.25 -10.97 4.37
N GLY A 101 14.44 -10.49 3.94
CA GLY A 101 14.73 -10.20 2.54
C GLY A 101 14.13 -8.89 2.01
N ASP A 102 13.59 -8.04 2.88
CA ASP A 102 13.15 -6.71 2.48
C ASP A 102 14.32 -5.78 2.10
N GLU A 103 14.06 -4.95 1.09
CA GLU A 103 14.91 -3.82 0.72
C GLU A 103 14.11 -2.52 0.91
N LEU A 104 14.74 -1.49 1.49
CA LEU A 104 14.06 -0.23 1.79
C LEU A 104 13.47 0.43 0.54
N SER A 105 14.17 0.33 -0.59
CA SER A 105 13.71 0.84 -1.88
C SER A 105 12.43 0.14 -2.37
N LEU A 106 12.29 -1.16 -2.13
CA LEU A 106 11.11 -1.94 -2.49
C LEU A 106 9.95 -1.68 -1.53
N ILE A 107 10.26 -1.52 -0.23
CA ILE A 107 9.27 -1.07 0.76
C ILE A 107 8.71 0.29 0.33
N ALA A 108 9.57 1.27 0.07
CA ALA A 108 9.17 2.62 -0.32
C ALA A 108 8.26 2.61 -1.57
N GLN A 109 8.65 1.87 -2.60
CA GLN A 109 7.85 1.71 -3.82
C GLN A 109 6.48 1.08 -3.55
N ASP A 110 6.41 0.10 -2.64
CA ASP A 110 5.14 -0.50 -2.25
C ASP A 110 4.30 0.48 -1.42
N PHE A 111 4.86 1.47 -0.73
CA PHE A 111 4.10 2.50 0.01
C PHE A 111 3.94 3.81 -0.77
N CYS A 112 4.13 3.80 -2.09
CA CYS A 112 4.01 4.98 -2.96
C CYS A 112 4.89 6.17 -2.49
N THR A 113 6.09 5.88 -1.99
CA THR A 113 6.99 6.87 -1.43
C THR A 113 8.45 6.56 -1.80
N ASP A 114 9.37 7.38 -1.29
CA ASP A 114 10.81 7.25 -1.52
C ASP A 114 11.53 6.76 -0.26
N ALA A 115 12.63 6.04 -0.46
CA ALA A 115 13.44 5.52 0.64
C ALA A 115 13.91 6.64 1.58
N ASN A 116 14.27 7.81 1.04
CA ASN A 116 14.67 8.97 1.84
C ASN A 116 13.52 9.51 2.71
N VAL A 117 12.28 9.47 2.22
CA VAL A 117 11.11 9.85 3.01
C VAL A 117 10.90 8.86 4.16
N LEU A 118 11.10 7.56 3.90
CA LEU A 118 11.05 6.56 4.97
C LEU A 118 12.14 6.76 6.02
N VAL A 119 13.39 7.04 5.60
CA VAL A 119 14.50 7.36 6.53
C VAL A 119 14.13 8.56 7.40
N GLY A 120 13.65 9.65 6.78
CA GLY A 120 13.28 10.87 7.50
C GLY A 120 12.07 10.70 8.43
N GLY A 121 11.11 9.85 8.05
CA GLY A 121 9.91 9.57 8.84
C GLY A 121 10.13 8.59 10.01
N ASN A 122 11.29 7.93 10.08
CA ASN A 122 11.59 6.88 11.03
C ASN A 122 12.88 7.16 11.82
N ILE A 123 13.03 8.38 12.34
CA ILE A 123 14.27 8.86 13.00
C ILE A 123 14.80 7.97 14.15
N GLY A 124 13.96 7.12 14.76
CA GLY A 124 14.35 6.19 15.81
C GLY A 124 14.90 4.85 15.32
N VAL A 125 14.95 4.64 14.00
CA VAL A 125 15.40 3.40 13.35
C VAL A 125 16.42 3.75 12.27
N ASP A 126 17.62 3.16 12.32
CA ASP A 126 18.64 3.38 11.29
C ASP A 126 18.35 2.57 10.02
N LEU A 127 17.53 3.15 9.15
CA LEU A 127 17.16 2.58 7.84
C LEU A 127 18.25 2.75 6.76
N THR A 128 19.41 3.32 7.11
CA THR A 128 20.56 3.42 6.18
C THR A 128 21.47 2.19 6.23
N LYS A 129 21.19 1.27 7.16
CA LYS A 129 21.88 -0.01 7.36
C LYS A 129 21.05 -1.17 6.82
N PRO A 130 21.63 -2.39 6.72
CA PRO A 130 20.85 -3.58 6.44
C PRO A 130 19.63 -3.65 7.37
N LEU A 131 18.45 -3.84 6.76
CA LEU A 131 17.20 -3.84 7.49
C LEU A 131 17.13 -5.04 8.43
N VAL A 132 16.59 -4.81 9.63
CA VAL A 132 16.42 -5.85 10.66
C VAL A 132 15.00 -6.39 10.58
N PRO A 133 14.78 -7.68 10.26
CA PRO A 133 13.45 -8.28 10.26
C PRO A 133 12.79 -8.18 11.64
N GLY A 134 11.48 -7.94 11.65
CA GLY A 134 10.70 -7.69 12.86
C GLY A 134 10.72 -6.24 13.34
N THR A 135 11.55 -5.38 12.78
CA THR A 135 11.50 -3.93 13.06
C THR A 135 10.23 -3.32 12.46
N THR A 136 9.47 -2.60 13.28
CA THR A 136 8.28 -1.88 12.84
C THR A 136 8.64 -0.43 12.49
N ILE A 137 8.23 0.01 11.30
CA ILE A 137 8.44 1.36 10.78
C ILE A 137 7.10 2.01 10.44
N TYR A 138 7.07 3.34 10.51
CA TYR A 138 5.97 4.17 10.04
C TYR A 138 6.04 4.35 8.53
N VAL A 139 4.91 4.15 7.85
CA VAL A 139 4.78 4.20 6.39
C VAL A 139 3.52 4.95 5.97
N PRO A 140 3.51 5.59 4.79
CA PRO A 140 2.28 6.07 4.17
C PRO A 140 1.29 4.93 3.91
N CYS A 141 0.00 5.22 4.07
CA CYS A 141 -1.11 4.28 3.87
C CYS A 141 -2.24 5.01 3.14
N ASN A 142 -1.96 5.33 1.89
CA ASN A 142 -2.82 6.19 1.08
C ASN A 142 -4.00 5.44 0.44
N TRP A 143 -4.10 4.12 0.66
CA TRP A 143 -5.16 3.27 0.12
C TRP A 143 -6.20 2.89 1.17
N ASN A 144 -7.42 2.66 0.68
CA ASN A 144 -8.60 2.21 1.42
C ASN A 144 -9.12 0.93 0.78
#